data_AF-A0A5J9VH98-F1
#
_entry.id   AF-A0A5J9VH98-F1
#
_cell.length_a   1.000
_cell.length_b   1.000
_cell.length_c   1.000
_cell.angle_alpha   90.00
_cell.angle_beta   90.00
_cell.angle_gamma   90.00
#
_symmetry.space_group_name_H-M   'P 1'
#
loop_
_entity.id
_entity.type
_entity.pdbx_description
1 polymer ?
#
loop_
_entity_poly.entity_id
_entity_poly.type
_entity_poly.pdbx_seq_one_letter_code
_entity_poly.pdbx_strand_id
1 'polypeptide(L)'
;MRDDGKLNYVVNRDRDDPIVARQGSRIEMTGPKRGIYVAHAVLIEYDVRIKSGEREEDDLQLIDGAFPCKYQRPWKPITNRITGECGAVDVSLAFVQDAVEATVEVEISKVQRGFDTAVSLSSFVYIWEDYEEIPLFHGAVDPSRGLRRRFVVAVTLGTKMLLKLKVGDSVERCCSFKAAPHGCAGEKMKLELASVSVKSTTAQRMSLHMPSATFIRVTAITTIPLLRPRAMSSG
;
A
#
# COMPACT_ATOMS: atom_id res chain seq x y z
N MET A 1 12.42 22.96 5.90
CA MET A 1 12.40 22.23 4.60
C MET A 1 11.68 23.16 3.63
N ARG A 2 12.31 23.57 2.51
CA ARG A 2 11.65 24.45 1.52
C ARG A 2 10.60 23.62 0.78
N ASP A 3 9.39 24.14 0.69
CA ASP A 3 8.36 23.68 -0.23
C ASP A 3 8.84 23.97 -1.66
N ASP A 4 9.03 22.92 -2.47
CA ASP A 4 9.52 23.02 -3.85
C ASP A 4 8.38 23.06 -4.88
N GLY A 5 7.13 23.18 -4.43
CA GLY A 5 5.95 23.25 -5.29
C GLY A 5 5.61 21.93 -5.98
N LYS A 6 6.21 20.80 -5.56
CA LYS A 6 5.96 19.49 -6.14
C LYS A 6 4.89 18.74 -5.36
N LEU A 7 3.98 18.09 -6.11
CA LEU A 7 2.96 17.21 -5.54
C LEU A 7 3.61 16.00 -4.85
N ASN A 8 3.18 15.71 -3.63
CA ASN A 8 3.54 14.47 -2.94
C ASN A 8 2.53 13.39 -3.31
N TYR A 9 2.92 12.51 -4.23
CA TYR A 9 2.05 11.43 -4.67
C TYR A 9 1.94 10.33 -3.64
N VAL A 10 0.70 10.03 -3.24
CA VAL A 10 0.37 8.84 -2.46
C VAL A 10 0.41 7.60 -3.35
N VAL A 11 -0.34 7.65 -4.44
CA VAL A 11 -0.34 6.67 -5.52
C VAL A 11 -0.27 7.47 -6.81
N ASN A 12 0.61 7.06 -7.71
CA ASN A 12 0.69 7.65 -9.05
C ASN A 12 0.92 6.51 -10.04
N ARG A 13 -0.06 6.31 -10.92
CA ARG A 13 -0.08 5.30 -11.96
C ARG A 13 -0.51 5.95 -13.25
N ASP A 14 0.28 5.72 -14.28
CA ASP A 14 -0.01 6.18 -15.62
C ASP A 14 -1.07 5.28 -16.26
N ARG A 15 -1.84 5.83 -17.21
CA ARG A 15 -2.82 5.08 -18.00
C ARG A 15 -2.17 3.92 -18.77
N ASP A 16 -0.90 4.06 -19.15
CA ASP A 16 -0.12 3.06 -19.86
C ASP A 16 0.59 2.05 -18.93
N ASP A 17 0.66 2.34 -17.62
CA ASP A 17 1.07 1.40 -16.56
C ASP A 17 -0.04 1.21 -15.52
N PRO A 18 -1.23 0.69 -15.92
CA PRO A 18 -2.36 0.56 -15.02
C PRO A 18 -2.16 -0.59 -14.03
N ILE A 19 -2.88 -0.53 -12.90
CA ILE A 19 -2.98 -1.68 -12.00
C ILE A 19 -4.00 -2.66 -12.60
N VAL A 20 -3.50 -3.80 -13.07
CA VAL A 20 -4.36 -4.87 -13.61
C VAL A 20 -4.98 -5.66 -12.46
N ALA A 21 -6.30 -5.76 -12.45
CA ALA A 21 -7.06 -6.51 -11.46
C ALA A 21 -8.05 -7.46 -12.11
N ARG A 22 -8.36 -8.56 -11.41
CA ARG A 22 -9.44 -9.47 -11.81
C ARG A 22 -10.77 -8.92 -11.31
N GLN A 23 -11.83 -9.19 -12.06
CA GLN A 23 -13.18 -8.82 -11.65
C GLN A 23 -13.51 -9.36 -10.25
N GLY A 24 -14.14 -8.53 -9.42
CA GLY A 24 -14.50 -8.87 -8.04
C GLY A 24 -13.33 -8.91 -7.05
N SER A 25 -12.09 -8.68 -7.51
CA SER A 25 -10.93 -8.58 -6.62
C SER A 25 -10.83 -7.19 -6.00
N ARG A 26 -10.38 -7.11 -4.75
CA ARG A 26 -9.95 -5.84 -4.16
C ARG A 26 -8.63 -5.40 -4.76
N ILE A 27 -8.51 -4.13 -5.12
CA ILE A 27 -7.28 -3.58 -5.67
C ILE A 27 -6.57 -2.84 -4.54
N GLU A 28 -5.50 -3.45 -4.02
CA GLU A 28 -4.63 -2.77 -3.07
C GLU A 28 -3.65 -1.89 -3.82
N MET A 29 -3.79 -0.58 -3.64
CA MET A 29 -2.79 0.35 -4.11
C MET A 29 -1.74 0.48 -3.03
N THR A 30 -0.52 0.03 -3.35
CA THR A 30 0.64 0.17 -2.47
C THR A 30 0.80 1.64 -2.11
N GLY A 31 0.98 1.94 -0.82
CA GLY A 31 1.12 3.29 -0.29
C GLY A 31 2.30 4.09 -0.89
N PRO A 32 2.61 5.27 -0.33
CA PRO A 32 3.52 6.21 -0.97
C PRO A 32 4.92 5.62 -1.18
N LYS A 33 5.60 6.06 -2.26
CA LYS A 33 6.97 5.62 -2.57
C LYS A 33 8.02 6.10 -1.55
N ARG A 34 7.62 7.04 -0.68
CA ARG A 34 8.42 7.66 0.38
C ARG A 34 7.50 8.07 1.53
N GLY A 35 8.08 8.34 2.68
CA GLY A 35 7.38 8.94 3.80
C GLY A 35 6.84 10.32 3.41
N ILE A 36 5.56 10.54 3.69
CA ILE A 36 4.94 11.85 3.62
C ILE A 36 5.03 12.46 5.02
N TYR A 37 5.18 13.78 5.09
CA TYR A 37 5.18 14.55 6.33
C TYR A 37 4.11 15.62 6.25
N VAL A 38 3.11 15.55 7.13
CA VAL A 38 1.98 16.48 7.16
C VAL A 38 2.11 17.44 8.35
N ALA A 39 2.61 18.65 8.11
CA ALA A 39 2.80 19.67 9.14
C ALA A 39 1.56 20.54 9.40
N HIS A 40 0.70 20.68 8.39
CA HIS A 40 -0.48 21.54 8.40
C HIS A 40 -1.67 20.81 7.78
N ALA A 41 -2.85 21.42 7.82
CA ALA A 41 -3.98 20.90 7.04
C ALA A 41 -3.60 20.88 5.55
N VAL A 42 -3.68 19.70 4.94
CA VAL A 42 -3.40 19.49 3.51
C VAL A 42 -4.67 19.05 2.80
N LEU A 43 -4.72 19.25 1.49
CA LEU A 43 -5.76 18.70 0.64
C LEU A 43 -5.23 17.41 0.01
N ILE A 44 -6.01 16.32 0.08
CA ILE A 44 -5.73 15.09 -0.64
C ILE A 44 -6.62 15.05 -1.87
N GLU A 45 -6.03 15.25 -3.02
CA GLU A 45 -6.66 15.15 -4.33
C GLU A 45 -6.59 13.70 -4.84
N TYR A 46 -7.63 13.28 -5.55
CA TYR A 46 -7.72 11.96 -6.16
C TYR A 46 -8.42 12.06 -7.50
N ASP A 47 -7.84 11.43 -8.52
CA ASP A 47 -8.48 11.11 -9.79
C ASP A 47 -8.12 9.66 -10.08
N VAL A 48 -9.12 8.78 -9.99
CA VAL A 48 -8.97 7.35 -10.25
C VAL A 48 -9.93 6.97 -11.35
N ARG A 49 -9.40 6.34 -12.40
CA ARG A 49 -10.14 5.94 -13.59
C ARG A 49 -9.97 4.45 -13.87
N ILE A 50 -10.98 3.89 -14.53
CA ILE A 50 -10.98 2.52 -15.03
C ILE A 50 -10.77 2.60 -16.54
N LYS A 51 -9.67 2.01 -16.98
CA LYS A 51 -9.32 1.92 -18.40
C LYS A 51 -10.35 1.05 -19.13
N SER A 52 -11.12 1.64 -20.05
CA SER A 52 -12.20 0.95 -20.78
C SER A 52 -12.06 1.00 -22.31
N GLY A 53 -11.16 1.83 -22.84
CA GLY A 53 -10.94 1.96 -24.30
C GLY A 53 -9.50 2.28 -24.68
N GLU A 54 -9.29 2.67 -25.93
CA GLU A 54 -7.97 3.09 -26.43
C GLU A 54 -7.65 4.53 -26.04
N ARG A 55 -8.67 5.39 -25.92
CA ARG A 55 -8.52 6.82 -25.64
C ARG A 55 -8.93 7.13 -24.20
N GLU A 56 -8.32 8.16 -23.63
CA GLU A 56 -8.61 8.59 -22.25
C GLU A 56 -10.07 9.04 -22.05
N GLU A 57 -10.69 9.59 -23.09
CA GLU A 57 -12.11 9.95 -23.12
C GLU A 57 -13.07 8.75 -23.00
N ASP A 58 -12.59 7.53 -23.28
CA ASP A 58 -13.37 6.31 -23.10
C ASP A 58 -13.30 5.77 -21.67
N ASP A 59 -12.36 6.28 -20.85
CA ASP A 59 -12.11 5.74 -19.51
C ASP A 59 -13.20 6.17 -18.54
N LEU A 60 -13.67 5.22 -17.74
CA LEU A 60 -14.70 5.47 -16.74
C LEU A 60 -14.10 6.12 -15.50
N GLN A 61 -14.66 7.23 -15.05
CA GLN A 61 -14.29 7.83 -13.77
C GLN A 61 -14.77 6.95 -12.62
N LEU A 62 -13.83 6.48 -11.79
CA LEU A 62 -14.16 5.74 -10.57
C LEU A 62 -14.43 6.72 -9.43
N ILE A 63 -13.50 7.64 -9.17
CA ILE A 63 -13.63 8.74 -8.21
C ILE A 63 -12.82 9.94 -8.71
N ASP A 64 -13.30 11.14 -8.46
CA ASP A 64 -12.57 12.38 -8.70
C ASP A 64 -12.97 13.42 -7.66
N GLY A 65 -12.00 14.18 -7.18
CA GLY A 65 -12.20 15.26 -6.23
C GLY A 65 -11.08 15.36 -5.21
N ALA A 66 -11.42 15.95 -4.07
CA ALA A 66 -10.46 16.19 -3.01
C ALA A 66 -11.13 16.22 -1.63
N PHE A 67 -10.39 15.87 -0.59
CA PHE A 67 -10.86 16.05 0.79
C PHE A 67 -9.78 16.68 1.68
N PRO A 68 -10.17 17.54 2.65
CA PRO A 68 -9.22 18.13 3.58
C PRO A 68 -8.73 17.09 4.58
N CYS A 69 -7.42 16.86 4.59
CA CYS A 69 -6.73 16.09 5.62
C CYS A 69 -6.16 17.08 6.65
N LYS A 70 -6.92 17.29 7.72
CA LYS A 70 -6.46 18.13 8.84
C LYS A 70 -5.53 17.31 9.74
N TYR A 71 -4.54 17.98 10.32
CA TYR A 71 -3.77 17.41 11.42
C TYR A 71 -4.74 16.93 12.51
N GLN A 72 -4.77 15.62 12.73
CA GLN A 72 -5.42 15.01 13.87
C GLN A 72 -4.31 14.54 14.82
N ARG A 73 -4.56 14.59 16.14
CA ARG A 73 -3.70 13.92 17.12
C ARG A 73 -3.48 12.46 16.67
N PRO A 74 -2.37 11.80 17.05
CA PRO A 74 -2.11 10.44 16.61
C PRO A 74 -3.33 9.58 16.92
N TRP A 75 -3.81 8.87 15.92
CA TRP A 75 -5.09 8.16 15.97
C TRP A 75 -4.94 6.83 15.25
N LYS A 76 -5.77 5.87 15.65
CA LYS A 76 -5.93 4.61 14.93
C LYS A 76 -6.26 4.89 13.45
N PRO A 77 -6.00 3.95 12.52
CA PRO A 77 -6.33 4.17 11.12
C PRO A 77 -7.82 4.54 10.93
N ILE A 78 -8.08 5.68 10.29
CA ILE A 78 -9.43 6.08 9.89
C ILE A 78 -9.61 5.74 8.43
N THR A 79 -10.66 4.98 8.11
CA THR A 79 -11.01 4.63 6.74
C THR A 79 -12.17 5.51 6.27
N ASN A 80 -11.91 6.30 5.24
CA ASN A 80 -12.92 7.07 4.53
C ASN A 80 -13.31 6.31 3.26
N ARG A 81 -14.61 6.02 3.11
CA ARG A 81 -15.14 5.46 1.86
C ARG A 81 -15.58 6.60 0.95
N ILE A 82 -15.03 6.61 -0.25
CA ILE A 82 -15.38 7.54 -1.32
C ILE A 82 -16.14 6.73 -2.37
N THR A 83 -17.40 7.06 -2.59
CA THR A 83 -18.25 6.38 -3.56
C THR A 83 -18.28 7.20 -4.84
N GLY A 84 -18.12 6.54 -5.99
CA GLY A 84 -18.41 7.11 -7.29
C GLY A 84 -19.35 6.21 -8.10
N GLU A 85 -19.61 6.59 -9.34
CA GLU A 85 -20.63 5.92 -10.17
C GLU A 85 -20.26 4.47 -10.50
N CYS A 86 -18.96 4.20 -10.63
CA CYS A 86 -18.40 2.92 -11.05
C CYS A 86 -17.92 2.02 -9.90
N GLY A 87 -18.10 2.44 -8.65
CA GLY A 87 -17.66 1.70 -7.47
C GLY A 87 -17.29 2.59 -6.31
N ALA A 88 -16.43 2.11 -5.42
CA ALA A 88 -15.96 2.86 -4.27
C ALA A 88 -14.47 2.68 -4.04
N VAL A 89 -13.86 3.61 -3.35
CA VAL A 89 -12.47 3.53 -2.89
C VAL A 89 -12.44 3.81 -1.40
N ASP A 90 -11.81 2.90 -0.66
CA ASP A 90 -11.51 3.07 0.74
C ASP A 90 -10.12 3.69 0.88
N VAL A 91 -10.04 4.85 1.53
CA VAL A 91 -8.79 5.53 1.87
C VAL A 91 -8.59 5.44 3.37
N SER A 92 -7.59 4.67 3.80
CA SER A 92 -7.21 4.56 5.22
C SER A 92 -5.98 5.42 5.49
N LEU A 93 -6.07 6.30 6.50
CA LEU A 93 -4.97 7.17 6.92
C LEU A 93 -4.69 6.98 8.41
N ALA A 94 -3.41 6.98 8.78
CA ALA A 94 -2.96 6.93 10.17
C ALA A 94 -1.84 7.93 10.44
N PHE A 95 -1.91 8.63 11.58
CA PHE A 95 -0.91 9.58 12.04
C PHE A 95 0.00 8.92 13.08
N VAL A 96 1.31 8.89 12.80
CA VAL A 96 2.32 8.27 13.68
C VAL A 96 3.19 9.37 14.29
N GLN A 97 3.28 9.43 15.61
CA GLN A 97 4.15 10.40 16.26
C GLN A 97 5.60 9.89 16.31
N ASP A 98 6.57 10.80 16.20
CA ASP A 98 7.99 10.48 16.30
C ASP A 98 8.41 9.32 15.39
N ALA A 99 7.98 9.36 14.13
CA ALA A 99 8.17 8.25 13.20
C ALA A 99 9.53 8.27 12.48
N VAL A 100 9.95 7.07 12.06
CA VAL A 100 10.94 6.87 10.99
C VAL A 100 10.24 6.27 9.77
N GLU A 101 10.70 6.65 8.58
CA GLU A 101 10.30 5.97 7.34
C GLU A 101 10.94 4.59 7.30
N ALA A 102 10.16 3.52 7.35
CA ALA A 102 10.66 2.16 7.13
C ALA A 102 10.30 1.70 5.72
N THR A 103 11.32 1.40 4.93
CA THR A 103 11.18 0.68 3.67
C THR A 103 11.29 -0.81 3.95
N VAL A 104 10.25 -1.56 3.59
CA VAL A 104 10.19 -3.02 3.63
C VAL A 104 10.32 -3.56 2.22
N GLU A 105 11.42 -4.26 1.94
CA GLU A 105 11.61 -5.02 0.71
C GLU A 105 11.35 -6.49 0.99
N VAL A 106 10.43 -7.10 0.25
CA VAL A 106 10.13 -8.54 0.33
C VAL A 106 10.44 -9.17 -1.01
N GLU A 107 11.20 -10.26 -0.96
CA GLU A 107 11.50 -11.11 -2.11
C GLU A 107 11.11 -12.56 -1.79
N ILE A 108 10.19 -13.13 -2.57
CA ILE A 108 9.86 -14.55 -2.60
C ILE A 108 10.47 -15.13 -3.86
N SER A 109 11.39 -16.07 -3.69
CA SER A 109 12.15 -16.70 -4.77
C SER A 109 12.23 -18.22 -4.60
N LYS A 110 12.77 -18.91 -5.61
CA LYS A 110 12.94 -20.37 -5.61
C LYS A 110 11.63 -21.11 -5.34
N VAL A 111 10.54 -20.61 -5.94
CA VAL A 111 9.20 -21.15 -5.77
C VAL A 111 9.12 -22.49 -6.52
N GLN A 112 8.84 -23.57 -5.79
CA GLN A 112 8.74 -24.92 -6.34
C GLN A 112 7.31 -25.25 -6.76
N ARG A 113 7.13 -26.31 -7.56
CA ARG A 113 5.78 -26.81 -7.89
C ARG A 113 5.03 -27.18 -6.61
N GLY A 114 3.75 -26.85 -6.56
CA GLY A 114 2.90 -27.09 -5.39
C GLY A 114 2.98 -26.00 -4.32
N PHE A 115 3.76 -24.93 -4.50
CA PHE A 115 3.68 -23.76 -3.65
C PHE A 115 2.31 -23.10 -3.78
N ASP A 116 1.67 -22.81 -2.65
CA ASP A 116 0.43 -22.05 -2.67
C ASP A 116 0.72 -20.63 -3.18
N THR A 117 0.10 -20.29 -4.30
CA THR A 117 0.31 -18.99 -4.92
C THR A 117 -0.35 -17.87 -4.12
N ALA A 118 -1.38 -18.15 -3.32
CA ALA A 118 -2.05 -17.13 -2.52
C ALA A 118 -1.16 -16.69 -1.35
N VAL A 119 -0.73 -15.44 -1.39
CA VAL A 119 0.16 -14.85 -0.39
C VAL A 119 -0.43 -13.55 0.11
N SER A 120 -0.40 -13.37 1.43
CA SER A 120 -0.65 -12.08 2.06
C SER A 120 0.52 -11.66 2.94
N LEU A 121 0.80 -10.37 2.93
CA LEU A 121 1.83 -9.71 3.72
C LEU A 121 1.20 -8.53 4.44
N SER A 122 1.33 -8.52 5.77
CA SER A 122 0.89 -7.41 6.62
C SER A 122 2.05 -6.94 7.49
N SER A 123 2.11 -5.64 7.73
CA SER A 123 2.92 -5.05 8.78
C SER A 123 2.04 -4.74 9.98
N PHE A 124 2.57 -4.86 11.19
CA PHE A 124 1.93 -4.33 12.39
C PHE A 124 2.86 -3.31 13.00
N VAL A 125 2.37 -2.10 13.21
CA VAL A 125 3.15 -1.00 13.77
C VAL A 125 2.45 -0.46 15.01
N TYR A 126 3.25 -0.02 15.97
CA TYR A 126 2.71 0.54 17.21
C TYR A 126 2.21 1.98 16.98
N ILE A 127 0.91 2.19 17.13
CA ILE A 127 0.23 3.49 17.00
C ILE A 127 -0.63 3.69 18.24
N TRP A 128 -0.40 4.79 18.96
CA TRP A 128 -1.26 5.25 20.06
C TRP A 128 -1.75 4.11 20.97
N GLU A 129 -0.80 3.38 21.56
CA GLU A 129 -1.02 2.31 22.55
C GLU A 129 -1.28 0.89 22.02
N ASP A 130 -1.49 0.69 20.72
CA ASP A 130 -1.79 -0.63 20.15
C ASP A 130 -0.99 -0.93 18.87
N TYR A 131 -0.94 -2.21 18.47
CA TYR A 131 -0.41 -2.62 17.17
C TYR A 131 -1.53 -2.60 16.12
N GLU A 132 -1.37 -1.74 15.12
CA GLU A 132 -2.33 -1.60 14.04
C GLU A 132 -1.84 -2.36 12.81
N GLU A 133 -2.71 -3.18 12.23
CA GLU A 133 -2.41 -3.94 11.01
C GLU A 133 -2.43 -3.02 9.78
N ILE A 134 -1.36 -3.13 9.01
CA ILE A 134 -1.11 -2.44 7.75
C ILE A 134 -0.92 -3.52 6.68
N PRO A 135 -1.98 -3.89 5.93
CA PRO A 135 -1.84 -4.81 4.83
C PRO A 135 -0.96 -4.19 3.73
N LEU A 136 0.07 -4.91 3.33
CA LEU A 136 1.05 -4.47 2.33
C LEU A 136 0.76 -5.09 0.97
N PHE A 137 0.38 -6.38 0.95
CA PHE A 137 0.10 -7.11 -0.27
C PHE A 137 -0.84 -8.28 0.01
N HIS A 138 -1.83 -8.45 -0.86
CA HIS A 138 -2.64 -9.65 -0.95
C HIS A 138 -2.79 -10.06 -2.42
N GLY A 139 -2.30 -11.24 -2.79
CA GLY A 139 -2.43 -11.70 -4.17
C GLY A 139 -1.70 -12.99 -4.47
N ALA A 140 -1.70 -13.35 -5.75
CA ALA A 140 -1.01 -14.55 -6.23
C ALA A 140 0.46 -14.27 -6.55
N VAL A 141 1.35 -15.20 -6.17
CA VAL A 141 2.76 -15.23 -6.57
C VAL A 141 2.91 -16.15 -7.78
N ASP A 142 3.51 -15.63 -8.85
CA ASP A 142 3.87 -16.43 -10.03
C ASP A 142 5.09 -17.31 -9.69
N PRO A 143 4.97 -18.65 -9.71
CA PRO A 143 6.08 -19.53 -9.39
C PRO A 143 7.31 -19.36 -10.30
N SER A 144 7.11 -18.92 -11.55
CA SER A 144 8.19 -18.73 -12.52
C SER A 144 8.98 -17.43 -12.31
N ARG A 145 8.33 -16.40 -11.75
CA ARG A 145 8.90 -15.05 -11.56
C ARG A 145 9.17 -14.71 -10.10
N GLY A 146 8.55 -15.43 -9.17
CA GLY A 146 8.53 -15.08 -7.75
C GLY A 146 7.76 -13.79 -7.47
N LEU A 147 8.11 -13.15 -6.36
CA LEU A 147 7.57 -11.86 -5.96
C LEU A 147 8.73 -10.98 -5.48
N ARG A 148 8.85 -9.75 -6.00
CA ARG A 148 9.70 -8.73 -5.40
C ARG A 148 8.91 -7.45 -5.26
N ARG A 149 8.73 -6.97 -4.04
CA ARG A 149 7.95 -5.78 -3.74
C ARG A 149 8.66 -4.92 -2.70
N ARG A 150 8.43 -3.62 -2.79
CA ARG A 150 8.91 -2.62 -1.85
C ARG A 150 7.71 -1.86 -1.32
N PHE A 151 7.65 -1.70 -0.01
CA PHE A 151 6.61 -0.95 0.70
C PHE A 151 7.27 0.07 1.60
N VAL A 152 6.56 1.18 1.84
CA VAL A 152 7.00 2.19 2.79
C VAL A 152 5.92 2.34 3.86
N VAL A 153 6.34 2.26 5.11
CA VAL A 153 5.49 2.42 6.29
C VAL A 153 6.15 3.36 7.28
N ALA A 154 5.36 4.21 7.94
CA ALA A 154 5.82 5.02 9.05
C ALA A 154 5.78 4.17 10.33
N VAL A 155 6.86 4.16 11.10
CA VAL A 155 6.96 3.38 12.34
C VAL A 155 7.44 4.28 13.46
N THR A 156 6.74 4.23 14.61
CA THR A 156 7.09 4.98 15.82
C THR A 156 8.52 4.63 16.26
N LEU A 157 9.37 5.65 16.41
CA LEU A 157 10.76 5.50 16.80
C LEU A 157 10.89 4.75 18.12
N GLY A 158 11.85 3.83 18.21
CA GLY A 158 12.09 3.01 19.39
C GLY A 158 11.20 1.77 19.52
N THR A 159 10.11 1.69 18.75
CA THR A 159 9.20 0.53 18.74
C THR A 159 9.67 -0.56 17.78
N LYS A 160 8.92 -1.66 17.68
CA LYS A 160 9.15 -2.71 16.69
C LYS A 160 8.06 -2.63 15.62
N MET A 161 8.46 -2.82 14.37
CA MET A 161 7.58 -3.18 13.28
C MET A 161 7.54 -4.70 13.18
N LEU A 162 6.36 -5.30 13.29
CA LEU A 162 6.18 -6.72 13.04
C LEU A 162 5.80 -6.89 11.57
N LEU A 163 6.29 -7.95 10.93
CA LEU A 163 5.88 -8.33 9.58
C LEU A 163 5.38 -9.76 9.63
N LYS A 164 4.23 -9.97 9.02
CA LYS A 164 3.48 -11.21 9.00
C LYS A 164 3.24 -11.63 7.56
N LEU A 165 3.80 -12.76 7.19
CA LEU A 165 3.60 -13.41 5.90
C LEU A 165 2.67 -14.61 6.10
N LYS A 166 1.60 -14.69 5.32
CA LYS A 166 0.79 -15.89 5.19
C LYS A 166 0.87 -16.43 3.76
N VAL A 167 1.00 -17.74 3.64
CA VAL A 167 1.02 -18.48 2.38
C VAL A 167 -0.04 -19.56 2.46
N GLY A 168 -1.06 -19.45 1.59
CA GLY A 168 -2.29 -20.21 1.71
C GLY A 168 -2.99 -20.01 3.05
N ASP A 169 -3.80 -20.99 3.44
CA ASP A 169 -4.54 -20.98 4.71
C ASP A 169 -3.75 -21.59 5.88
N SER A 170 -2.58 -22.18 5.62
CA SER A 170 -1.90 -23.08 6.58
C SER A 170 -0.55 -22.58 7.07
N VAL A 171 0.16 -21.74 6.32
CA VAL A 171 1.53 -21.34 6.67
C VAL A 171 1.61 -19.87 7.04
N GLU A 172 2.04 -19.60 8.27
CA GLU A 172 2.26 -18.26 8.80
C GLU A 172 3.70 -18.10 9.29
N ARG A 173 4.35 -16.98 8.93
CA ARG A 173 5.69 -16.62 9.37
C ARG A 173 5.74 -15.15 9.79
N CYS A 174 6.43 -14.88 10.90
CA CYS A 174 6.57 -13.53 11.44
C CYS A 174 8.03 -13.17 11.64
N CYS A 175 8.37 -11.90 11.43
CA CYS A 175 9.64 -11.29 11.84
C CYS A 175 9.40 -9.92 12.46
N SER A 176 10.42 -9.35 13.11
CA SER A 176 10.31 -8.03 13.71
C SER A 176 11.56 -7.20 13.48
N PHE A 177 11.38 -5.91 13.22
CA PHE A 177 12.46 -4.96 13.00
C PHE A 177 12.33 -3.79 13.99
N LYS A 178 13.41 -3.46 14.68
CA LYS A 178 13.44 -2.29 15.56
C LYS A 178 13.47 -1.02 14.72
N ALA A 179 12.57 -0.07 15.02
CA ALA A 179 12.56 1.25 14.43
C ALA A 179 13.63 2.12 15.09
N ALA A 180 14.75 2.33 14.40
CA ALA A 180 15.81 3.24 14.80
C ALA A 180 16.18 4.15 13.63
N PRO A 181 16.76 5.34 13.84
CA PRO A 181 17.20 6.17 12.73
C PRO A 181 18.36 5.48 12.00
N HIS A 182 18.36 5.53 10.66
CA HIS A 182 19.41 4.92 9.83
C HIS A 182 19.62 3.41 10.08
N GLY A 183 18.57 2.70 10.51
CA GLY A 183 18.60 1.27 10.73
C GLY A 183 18.61 0.49 9.42
N CYS A 184 19.29 -0.65 9.41
CA CYS A 184 19.26 -1.61 8.32
C CYS A 184 19.31 -3.01 8.92
N ALA A 185 18.31 -3.83 8.61
CA ALA A 185 18.23 -5.20 9.08
C ALA A 185 17.57 -6.06 8.00
N GLY A 186 17.90 -7.35 8.00
CA GLY A 186 17.31 -8.30 7.08
C GLY A 186 17.16 -9.66 7.73
N GLU A 187 16.11 -10.36 7.33
CA GLU A 187 15.81 -11.70 7.79
C GLU A 187 15.47 -12.59 6.59
N LYS A 188 15.87 -13.86 6.67
CA LYS A 188 15.50 -14.87 5.68
C LYS A 188 14.60 -15.90 6.35
N MET A 189 13.44 -16.12 5.77
CA MET A 189 12.52 -17.17 6.18
C MET A 189 12.57 -18.27 5.13
N LYS A 190 12.85 -19.50 5.57
CA LYS A 190 12.78 -20.68 4.71
C LYS A 190 11.38 -21.27 4.81
N LEU A 191 10.66 -21.29 3.70
CA LEU A 191 9.45 -22.08 3.53
C LEU A 191 9.82 -23.43 2.89
N GLU A 192 8.94 -24.42 2.98
CA GLU A 192 9.20 -25.74 2.39
C GLU A 192 9.41 -25.66 0.87
N LEU A 193 8.61 -24.84 0.20
CA LEU A 193 8.57 -24.73 -1.26
C LEU A 193 8.97 -23.34 -1.79
N ALA A 194 9.49 -22.44 -0.95
CA ALA A 194 9.99 -21.12 -1.36
C ALA A 194 11.01 -20.55 -0.36
N SER A 195 11.78 -19.55 -0.79
CA SER A 195 12.64 -18.75 0.07
C SER A 195 12.12 -17.33 0.12
N VAL A 196 11.98 -16.78 1.33
CA VAL A 196 11.56 -15.40 1.55
C VAL A 196 12.70 -14.64 2.17
N SER A 197 13.04 -13.49 1.60
CA SER A 197 13.92 -12.53 2.26
C SER A 197 13.16 -11.23 2.49
N VAL A 198 13.36 -10.67 3.67
CA VAL A 198 12.74 -9.42 4.10
C VAL A 198 13.87 -8.51 4.54
N LYS A 199 13.93 -7.31 3.97
CA LYS A 199 14.86 -6.27 4.37
C LYS A 199 14.08 -5.06 4.85
N SER A 200 14.45 -4.56 6.01
CA SER A 200 13.96 -3.30 6.56
C SER A 200 15.09 -2.29 6.55
N THR A 201 14.83 -1.12 5.99
CA THR A 201 15.73 0.04 6.08
C THR A 201 14.95 1.22 6.60
N THR A 202 15.50 1.95 7.55
CA THR A 202 14.87 3.12 8.14
C THR A 202 15.65 4.38 7.82
N ALA A 203 14.93 5.43 7.44
CA ALA A 203 15.53 6.74 7.17
C ALA A 203 15.87 7.48 8.49
N GLN A 204 16.27 8.74 8.36
CA GLN A 204 16.36 9.65 9.49
C GLN A 204 14.97 9.87 10.12
N ARG A 205 14.94 10.27 11.40
CA ARG A 205 13.73 10.69 12.11
C ARG A 205 12.98 11.76 11.32
N MET A 206 11.67 11.59 11.19
CA MET A 206 10.79 12.60 10.62
C MET A 206 10.51 13.69 11.67
N SER A 207 11.28 14.79 11.65
CA SER A 207 11.15 16.02 12.46
C SER A 207 11.10 15.86 14.02
N LEU A 208 11.40 16.94 14.74
CA LEU A 208 11.55 16.97 16.21
C LEU A 208 10.38 17.62 16.97
N HIS A 209 9.47 18.32 16.30
CA HIS A 209 8.52 19.22 16.97
C HIS A 209 7.03 19.01 16.63
N MET A 210 6.68 18.13 15.69
CA MET A 210 5.29 17.85 15.31
C MET A 210 5.16 16.36 14.90
N PRO A 211 4.01 15.71 15.09
CA PRO A 211 3.79 14.34 14.59
C PRO A 211 4.01 14.24 13.09
N SER A 212 4.48 13.07 12.67
CA SER A 212 4.87 12.78 11.29
C SER A 212 3.98 11.68 10.73
N ALA A 213 2.91 12.07 10.05
CA ALA A 213 2.06 11.13 9.30
C ALA A 213 2.47 11.14 7.82
N THR A 214 2.39 10.04 7.07
CA THR A 214 1.23 9.13 7.08
C THR A 214 1.53 7.79 6.41
N PHE A 215 1.02 6.68 6.97
CA PHE A 215 0.68 5.49 6.18
C PHE A 215 -0.68 5.76 5.52
N ILE A 216 -0.67 5.91 4.19
CA ILE A 216 -1.90 6.07 3.41
C ILE A 216 -2.09 4.79 2.61
N ARG A 217 -3.13 4.05 2.94
CA ARG A 217 -3.59 2.92 2.14
C ARG A 217 -4.76 3.37 1.29
N VAL A 218 -4.70 3.06 0.01
CA VAL A 218 -5.82 3.28 -0.89
C VAL A 218 -6.24 1.90 -1.40
N THR A 219 -7.49 1.52 -1.16
CA THR A 219 -8.05 0.24 -1.61
C THR A 219 -9.24 0.53 -2.50
N ALA A 220 -9.15 0.20 -3.79
CA ALA A 220 -10.30 0.31 -4.68
C ALA A 220 -11.18 -0.94 -4.61
N ILE A 221 -12.49 -0.70 -4.54
CA ILE A 221 -13.56 -1.69 -4.55
C ILE A 221 -14.42 -1.39 -5.78
N THR A 222 -14.14 -2.09 -6.88
CA THR A 222 -14.89 -1.90 -8.12
C THR A 222 -16.14 -2.76 -8.11
N THR A 223 -17.30 -2.18 -8.43
CA THR A 223 -18.57 -2.93 -8.57
C THR A 223 -18.99 -3.15 -10.03
N ILE A 224 -18.20 -2.68 -11.02
CA ILE A 224 -18.61 -2.75 -12.43
C ILE A 224 -18.85 -4.21 -12.88
N PRO A 225 -20.08 -4.55 -13.34
CA PRO A 225 -20.31 -5.69 -14.20
C PRO A 225 -19.84 -5.34 -15.61
N LEU A 226 -19.05 -6.23 -16.23
CA LEU A 226 -18.52 -6.15 -17.61
C LEU A 226 -19.28 -5.15 -18.50
N LEU A 227 -18.61 -4.07 -18.93
CA LEU A 227 -18.97 -3.45 -20.21
C LEU A 227 -18.91 -4.58 -21.24
N ARG A 228 -20.08 -5.01 -21.73
CA ARG A 228 -20.13 -5.96 -22.85
C ARG A 228 -19.29 -5.38 -23.98
N PRO A 229 -18.49 -6.18 -24.70
CA PRO A 229 -17.91 -5.73 -25.95
C PRO A 229 -19.04 -5.15 -26.79
N ARG A 230 -18.91 -3.90 -27.25
CA ARG A 230 -19.80 -3.35 -28.28
C ARG A 230 -19.79 -4.37 -29.41
N ALA A 231 -20.93 -5.02 -29.65
CA ALA A 231 -21.08 -5.84 -30.83
C ALA A 231 -20.72 -4.96 -32.02
N MET A 232 -19.70 -5.36 -32.79
CA MET A 232 -19.49 -4.75 -34.10
C MET A 232 -20.78 -4.97 -34.87
N SER A 233 -21.51 -3.89 -35.15
CA SER A 233 -22.57 -3.91 -36.14
C SER A 233 -21.89 -4.14 -37.48
N SER A 234 -21.89 -5.37 -37.96
CA SER A 234 -21.66 -5.68 -39.36
C SER A 234 -22.81 -5.05 -40.16
N GLY A 235 -22.53 -3.92 -40.81
CA GLY A 235 -23.32 -3.43 -41.93
C GLY A 235 -23.08 -4.26 -43.18
#